data_AF-B6E215-F1
#
_entry.id   AF-B6E215-F1
#
_cell.length_a   1.000
_cell.length_b   1.000
_cell.length_c   1.000
_cell.angle_alpha   90.00
_cell.angle_beta   90.00
_cell.angle_gamma   90.00
#
_symmetry.space_group_name_H-M   'P 1'
#
loop_
_entity.id
_entity.type
_entity.pdbx_description
1 polymer ?
#
loop_
_entity_poly.entity_id
_entity_poly.type
_entity_poly.pdbx_seq_one_letter_code
_entity_poly.pdbx_strand_id
1 'polypeptide(L)'
;QPKAPARAGALAPLDVMIPPQNTGLGLEKTSFFQALQIPTKIAKGTIEILNEIHLIKKDERVGASEATLLNMLNISPFSYGLKILQVYDSGTVFSPDILDITPEDLRSAFVDGVRNIAAVSLAIGYPTVASVPHSIVNGLKNLIAVAVETDISFPAAEMAKECLKSLH
;
A
#
# COMPACT_ATOMS: atom_id res chain seq x y z
N GLN A 1 -1.77 19.05 -5.69
CA GLN A 1 -0.82 19.62 -4.71
C GLN A 1 0.20 20.46 -5.45
N PRO A 2 0.57 21.66 -4.98
CA PRO A 2 1.56 22.49 -5.65
C PRO A 2 2.95 21.86 -5.50
N LYS A 3 3.59 21.55 -6.64
CA LYS A 3 5.00 21.14 -6.66
C LYS A 3 5.83 22.32 -6.21
N ALA A 4 6.74 22.09 -5.27
CA ALA A 4 7.55 23.12 -4.69
C ALA A 4 9.05 22.82 -4.86
N PRO A 5 9.84 23.88 -5.10
CA PRO A 5 11.28 23.75 -5.20
C PRO A 5 11.89 23.38 -3.85
N ALA A 6 12.96 22.58 -3.89
CA ALA A 6 13.78 22.33 -2.71
C ALA A 6 14.41 23.65 -2.24
N ARG A 7 14.20 24.03 -0.98
CA ARG A 7 14.81 25.23 -0.39
C ARG A 7 16.21 24.90 0.12
N ALA A 8 17.19 25.74 -0.24
CA ALA A 8 18.55 25.63 0.28
C ALA A 8 18.54 25.70 1.82
N GLY A 9 19.22 24.75 2.47
CA GLY A 9 19.31 24.65 3.92
C GLY A 9 18.10 24.02 4.63
N ALA A 10 17.04 23.64 3.91
CA ALA A 10 15.94 22.86 4.46
C ALA A 10 16.35 21.37 4.58
N LEU A 11 15.73 20.65 5.52
CA LEU A 11 15.83 19.19 5.60
C LEU A 11 14.97 18.57 4.51
N ALA A 12 15.52 17.59 3.79
CA ALA A 12 14.79 16.86 2.76
C ALA A 12 13.75 15.90 3.37
N PRO A 13 12.44 16.07 3.10
CA PRO A 13 11.40 15.18 3.64
C PRO A 13 11.37 13.81 2.96
N LEU A 14 11.93 13.70 1.75
CA LEU A 14 11.93 12.52 0.88
C LEU A 14 13.27 12.46 0.14
N ASP A 15 13.68 11.26 -0.27
CA ASP A 15 14.83 11.06 -1.14
C ASP A 15 14.60 11.71 -2.51
N VAL A 16 15.60 12.43 -3.02
CA VAL A 16 15.53 13.10 -4.33
C VAL A 16 16.44 12.40 -5.33
N MET A 17 15.80 11.86 -6.36
CA MET A 17 16.43 11.14 -7.46
C MET A 17 16.35 11.96 -8.73
N ILE A 18 17.46 12.03 -9.48
CA ILE A 18 17.48 12.67 -10.81
C ILE A 18 17.53 11.57 -11.87
N PRO A 19 16.49 11.44 -12.72
CA PRO A 19 16.51 10.47 -13.81
C PRO A 19 17.50 10.90 -14.91
N PRO A 20 18.00 9.94 -15.71
CA PRO A 20 18.85 10.25 -16.85
C PRO A 20 18.05 11.06 -17.87
N GLN A 21 18.47 12.31 -18.08
CA GLN A 21 17.77 13.26 -18.94
C GLN A 21 18.77 14.27 -19.52
N ASN A 22 18.49 14.76 -20.73
CA ASN A 22 19.21 15.90 -21.28
C ASN A 22 18.78 17.18 -20.54
N THR A 23 19.74 17.85 -19.92
CA THR A 23 19.50 19.03 -19.08
C THR A 23 19.26 20.30 -19.90
N GLY A 24 19.62 20.31 -21.20
CA GLY A 24 19.50 21.50 -22.06
C GLY A 24 20.41 22.66 -21.64
N LEU A 25 21.26 22.47 -20.62
CA LEU A 25 22.21 23.47 -20.14
C LEU A 25 23.46 23.48 -21.01
N GLY A 26 23.98 24.68 -21.24
CA GLY A 26 25.22 24.90 -22.01
C GLY A 26 26.48 24.48 -21.25
N LEU A 27 27.56 24.34 -22.00
CA LEU A 27 28.88 23.87 -21.54
C LEU A 27 29.49 24.68 -20.38
N GLU A 28 29.09 25.94 -20.20
CA GLU A 28 29.60 26.83 -19.14
C GLU A 28 29.37 26.28 -17.72
N LYS A 29 28.30 25.52 -17.50
CA LYS A 29 27.94 25.02 -16.16
C LYS A 29 28.39 23.59 -15.89
N THR A 30 29.23 23.01 -16.75
CA THR A 30 29.78 21.65 -16.58
C THR A 30 30.55 21.47 -15.27
N SER A 31 31.24 22.51 -14.79
CA SER A 31 31.97 22.51 -13.53
C SER A 31 31.06 22.30 -12.30
N PHE A 32 29.80 22.74 -12.35
CA PHE A 32 28.84 22.54 -11.26
C PHE A 32 28.42 21.07 -11.13
N PHE A 33 28.23 20.37 -12.24
CA PHE A 33 27.89 18.94 -12.24
C PHE A 33 29.07 18.08 -11.78
N GLN A 34 30.29 18.47 -12.14
CA GLN A 34 31.51 17.80 -11.68
C GLN A 34 31.74 18.00 -10.16
N ALA A 35 31.48 19.21 -9.64
CA ALA A 35 31.59 19.49 -8.21
C ALA A 35 30.59 18.69 -7.35
N LEU A 36 29.42 18.40 -7.91
CA LEU A 36 28.36 17.59 -7.28
C LEU A 36 28.51 16.08 -7.53
N GLN A 37 29.63 15.65 -8.14
CA GLN A 37 29.91 14.24 -8.45
C GLN A 37 28.85 13.56 -9.33
N ILE A 38 28.16 14.32 -10.19
CA ILE A 38 27.17 13.79 -11.13
C ILE A 38 27.91 13.43 -12.45
N PRO A 39 27.92 12.16 -12.89
CA PRO A 39 28.48 11.70 -14.14
C PRO A 39 27.60 12.17 -15.30
N THR A 40 28.02 13.28 -15.89
CA THR A 40 27.39 13.86 -17.07
C THR A 40 28.27 13.72 -18.30
N LYS A 41 27.68 13.54 -19.47
CA LYS A 41 28.37 13.53 -20.77
C LYS A 41 27.90 14.69 -21.63
N ILE A 42 28.82 15.27 -22.40
CA ILE A 42 28.50 16.32 -23.37
C ILE A 42 28.01 15.65 -24.64
N ALA A 43 26.76 15.94 -25.03
CA ALA A 43 26.15 15.49 -26.27
C ALA A 43 25.59 16.69 -27.04
N LYS A 44 26.05 16.88 -28.29
CA LYS A 44 25.58 17.95 -29.20
C LYS A 44 25.56 19.37 -28.60
N GLY A 45 26.51 19.70 -27.74
CA GLY A 45 26.62 21.02 -27.09
C GLY A 45 25.79 21.21 -25.83
N THR A 46 25.00 20.20 -25.43
CA THR A 46 24.21 20.18 -24.19
C THR A 46 24.72 19.10 -23.22
N ILE A 47 24.52 19.30 -21.92
CA ILE A 47 24.91 18.34 -20.88
C ILE A 47 23.82 17.28 -20.69
N GLU A 48 24.17 16.01 -20.80
CA GLU A 48 23.27 14.86 -20.62
C GLU A 48 23.67 14.04 -19.39
N ILE A 49 22.70 13.70 -18.54
CA ILE A 49 22.90 12.85 -17.37
C ILE A 49 22.79 11.38 -17.83
N LEU A 50 23.85 10.60 -17.60
CA LEU A 50 23.93 9.21 -18.08
C LEU A 50 23.18 8.22 -17.18
N ASN A 51 23.32 8.38 -15.87
CA ASN A 51 22.83 7.44 -14.86
C ASN A 51 21.94 8.16 -13.86
N GLU A 52 20.94 7.45 -13.34
CA GLU A 52 20.14 7.89 -12.21
C GLU A 52 20.98 7.95 -10.94
N ILE A 53 20.91 9.08 -10.22
CA ILE A 53 21.68 9.31 -9.00
C ILE A 53 20.81 9.90 -7.90
N HIS A 54 21.06 9.38 -6.69
CA HIS A 54 20.58 9.94 -5.44
C HIS A 54 21.33 11.25 -5.15
N LEU A 55 20.65 12.38 -5.31
CA LEU A 55 21.24 13.68 -5.00
C LEU A 55 21.19 13.96 -3.49
N ILE A 56 20.06 13.67 -2.85
CA ILE A 56 19.79 14.02 -1.45
C ILE A 56 19.06 12.87 -0.77
N LYS A 57 19.54 12.45 0.39
CA LYS A 57 18.85 11.48 1.25
C LYS A 57 17.85 12.16 2.17
N LYS A 58 16.85 11.40 2.62
CA LYS A 58 15.90 11.82 3.65
C LYS A 58 16.66 12.30 4.89
N ASP A 59 16.20 13.42 5.43
CA ASP A 59 16.76 14.10 6.62
C ASP A 59 18.16 14.73 6.41
N GLU A 60 18.65 14.79 5.17
CA GLU A 60 19.86 15.52 4.82
C GLU A 60 19.55 17.00 4.51
N ARG A 61 20.52 17.89 4.77
CA ARG A 61 20.38 19.32 4.46
C ARG A 61 20.63 19.55 2.98
N VAL A 62 19.63 20.11 2.30
CA VAL A 62 19.73 20.47 0.88
C VAL A 62 20.82 21.53 0.68
N GLY A 63 21.84 21.21 -0.13
CA GLY A 63 22.88 22.17 -0.51
C GLY A 63 22.32 23.30 -1.40
N ALA A 64 22.89 24.50 -1.29
CA ALA A 64 22.46 25.63 -2.13
C ALA A 64 22.64 25.37 -3.63
N SER A 65 23.73 24.66 -3.99
CA SER A 65 24.03 24.25 -5.37
C SER A 65 23.04 23.21 -5.90
N GLU A 66 22.62 22.26 -5.06
CA GLU A 66 21.66 21.19 -5.39
C GLU A 66 20.25 21.75 -5.60
N ALA A 67 19.79 22.61 -4.69
CA ALA A 67 18.50 23.31 -4.83
C ALA A 67 18.45 24.13 -6.12
N THR A 68 19.53 24.85 -6.43
CA THR A 68 19.62 25.66 -7.64
C THR A 68 19.59 24.78 -8.90
N LEU A 69 20.27 23.64 -8.87
CA LEU A 69 20.25 22.68 -9.98
C LEU A 69 18.84 22.10 -10.21
N LEU A 70 18.16 21.65 -9.15
CA LEU A 70 16.79 21.13 -9.25
C LEU A 70 15.82 22.17 -9.81
N ASN A 71 15.98 23.44 -9.41
CA ASN A 71 15.22 24.57 -9.97
C ASN A 71 15.52 24.80 -11.45
N MET A 72 16.78 24.73 -11.88
CA MET A 72 17.17 24.88 -13.29
C MET A 72 16.69 23.72 -14.17
N LEU A 73 16.60 22.51 -13.61
CA LEU A 73 16.05 21.33 -14.28
C LEU A 73 14.51 21.30 -14.30
N ASN A 74 13.85 22.29 -13.70
CA ASN A 74 12.39 22.32 -13.47
C ASN A 74 11.86 21.09 -12.72
N ILE A 75 12.71 20.43 -11.93
CA ILE A 75 12.34 19.30 -11.09
C ILE A 75 12.02 19.86 -9.71
N SER A 76 10.75 19.85 -9.35
CA SER A 76 10.27 20.23 -8.02
C SER A 76 9.90 18.96 -7.26
N PRO A 77 10.83 18.36 -6.50
CA PRO A 77 10.65 17.05 -5.91
C PRO A 77 9.72 17.05 -4.69
N PHE A 78 9.51 18.22 -4.07
CA PHE A 78 8.72 18.31 -2.85
C PHE A 78 7.31 18.79 -3.15
N SER A 79 6.35 18.17 -2.47
CA SER A 79 4.98 18.63 -2.43
C SER A 79 4.73 19.17 -1.02
N TYR A 80 4.65 20.50 -0.88
CA TYR A 80 4.25 21.10 0.39
C TYR A 80 2.73 21.15 0.43
N GLY A 81 2.15 20.33 1.30
CA GLY A 81 0.74 20.35 1.66
C GLY A 81 0.57 20.84 3.09
N LEU A 82 -0.63 21.32 3.42
CA LEU A 82 -1.05 21.49 4.79
C LEU A 82 -1.33 20.10 5.37
N LYS A 83 -0.53 19.68 6.36
CA LYS A 83 -0.82 18.48 7.14
C LYS A 83 -1.78 18.87 8.26
N ILE A 84 -2.97 18.30 8.26
CA ILE A 84 -3.93 18.48 9.35
C ILE A 84 -3.37 17.75 10.57
N LEU A 85 -3.21 18.47 11.70
CA LEU A 85 -2.72 17.88 12.95
C LEU A 85 -3.85 17.29 13.78
N GLN A 86 -4.94 18.04 13.92
CA GLN A 86 -6.13 17.64 14.66
C GLN A 86 -7.35 18.30 14.03
N VAL A 87 -8.46 17.58 14.04
CA VAL A 87 -9.77 18.09 13.63
C VAL A 87 -10.65 18.16 14.87
N TYR A 88 -11.22 19.33 15.14
CA TYR A 88 -12.23 19.48 16.17
C TYR A 88 -13.61 19.44 15.50
N ASP A 89 -14.44 18.50 15.92
CA ASP A 89 -15.84 18.44 15.52
C ASP A 89 -16.71 18.10 16.72
N SER A 90 -17.74 18.93 16.94
CA SER A 90 -18.83 18.72 17.90
C SER A 90 -18.41 18.29 19.31
N GLY A 91 -17.32 18.85 19.84
CA GLY A 91 -16.84 18.56 21.21
C GLY A 91 -15.80 17.43 21.30
N THR A 92 -15.48 16.80 20.18
CA THR A 92 -14.48 15.72 20.09
C THR A 92 -13.29 16.15 19.23
N VAL A 93 -12.09 15.76 19.64
CA VAL A 93 -10.86 16.00 18.89
C VAL A 93 -10.47 14.70 18.20
N PHE A 94 -10.43 14.73 16.87
CA PHE A 94 -10.03 13.61 16.03
C PHE A 94 -8.59 13.78 15.54
N SER A 95 -7.82 12.70 15.65
CA SER A 95 -6.56 12.57 14.94
C SER A 95 -6.81 12.30 13.46
N PRO A 96 -5.93 12.77 12.55
CA PRO A 96 -6.08 12.56 11.11
C PRO A 96 -6.16 11.09 10.72
N ASP A 97 -5.53 10.19 11.48
CA ASP A 97 -5.54 8.75 11.24
C ASP A 97 -6.95 8.14 11.32
N ILE A 98 -7.86 8.73 12.11
CA ILE A 98 -9.26 8.28 12.22
C ILE A 98 -10.06 8.69 10.98
N LEU A 99 -9.64 9.77 10.31
CA LEU A 99 -10.28 10.25 9.09
C LEU A 99 -9.93 9.37 7.89
N ASP A 100 -8.79 8.68 7.93
CA ASP A 100 -8.32 7.78 6.87
C ASP A 100 -8.97 6.38 6.92
N ILE A 101 -9.95 6.14 7.81
CA ILE A 101 -10.68 4.86 7.88
C ILE A 101 -11.58 4.70 6.66
N THR A 102 -11.38 3.61 5.92
CA THR A 102 -12.19 3.29 4.75
C THR A 102 -13.47 2.52 5.15
N PRO A 103 -14.57 2.63 4.38
CA PRO A 103 -15.77 1.82 4.64
C PRO A 103 -15.50 0.32 4.47
N GLU A 104 -14.48 -0.06 3.69
CA GLU A 104 -14.03 -1.44 3.55
C GLU A 104 -13.49 -2.02 4.87
N ASP A 105 -12.69 -1.25 5.61
CA ASP A 105 -12.17 -1.65 6.93
C ASP A 105 -13.28 -1.84 7.96
N LEU A 106 -14.34 -1.02 7.87
CA LEU A 106 -15.50 -1.17 8.76
C LEU A 106 -16.29 -2.43 8.44
N ARG A 107 -16.41 -2.78 7.16
CA ARG A 107 -17.09 -4.01 6.71
C ARG A 107 -16.32 -5.26 7.10
N SER A 108 -15.00 -5.27 6.98
CA SER A 108 -14.17 -6.42 7.37
C SER A 108 -14.28 -6.69 8.87
N ALA A 109 -14.12 -5.65 9.71
CA ALA A 109 -14.28 -5.75 11.16
C ALA A 109 -15.69 -6.25 11.55
N PHE A 110 -16.73 -5.79 10.85
CA PHE A 110 -18.10 -6.25 11.09
C PHE A 110 -18.27 -7.74 10.75
N VAL A 111 -17.78 -8.18 9.58
CA VAL A 111 -17.86 -9.59 9.16
C VAL A 111 -17.10 -10.50 10.13
N ASP A 112 -15.93 -10.08 10.60
CA ASP A 112 -15.16 -10.84 11.59
C ASP A 112 -15.90 -10.93 12.94
N GLY A 113 -16.55 -9.86 13.36
CA GLY A 113 -17.45 -9.88 14.53
C GLY A 113 -18.58 -10.90 14.39
N VAL A 114 -19.28 -10.89 13.26
CA VAL A 114 -20.36 -11.86 12.97
C VAL A 114 -19.82 -13.29 12.94
N ARG A 115 -18.65 -13.53 12.34
CA ARG A 115 -18.00 -14.84 12.29
C ARG A 115 -17.67 -15.36 13.69
N ASN A 116 -17.13 -14.51 14.56
CA ASN A 116 -16.80 -14.88 15.94
C ASN A 116 -18.06 -15.24 16.73
N ILE A 117 -19.13 -14.46 16.60
CA ILE A 117 -20.42 -14.76 17.25
C ILE A 117 -21.01 -16.06 16.71
N ALA A 118 -20.96 -16.30 15.40
CA ALA A 118 -21.43 -17.53 14.78
C ALA A 118 -20.64 -18.77 15.27
N ALA A 119 -19.33 -18.65 15.43
CA ALA A 119 -18.47 -19.72 15.95
C ALA A 119 -18.78 -20.05 17.42
N VAL A 120 -18.92 -19.02 18.26
CA VAL A 120 -19.25 -19.18 19.69
C VAL A 120 -20.65 -19.80 19.86
N SER A 121 -21.64 -19.31 19.12
CA SER A 121 -23.01 -19.84 19.19
C SER A 121 -23.13 -21.28 18.67
N LEU A 122 -22.34 -21.64 17.65
CA LEU A 122 -22.22 -23.03 17.19
C LEU A 122 -21.59 -23.94 18.27
N ALA A 123 -20.53 -23.49 18.94
CA ALA A 123 -19.85 -24.26 20.00
C ALA A 123 -20.75 -24.49 21.23
N ILE A 124 -21.57 -23.50 21.59
CA ILE A 124 -22.52 -23.59 22.71
C ILE A 124 -23.78 -24.39 22.32
N GLY A 125 -23.99 -24.65 21.01
CA GLY A 125 -25.18 -25.33 20.51
C GLY A 125 -26.45 -24.48 20.57
N TYR A 126 -26.31 -23.15 20.69
CA TYR A 126 -27.44 -22.23 20.73
C TYR A 126 -27.82 -21.79 19.30
N PRO A 127 -29.04 -22.07 18.83
CA PRO A 127 -29.44 -21.74 17.47
C PRO A 127 -29.70 -20.22 17.33
N THR A 128 -28.78 -19.54 16.66
CA THR A 128 -28.92 -18.15 16.21
C THR A 128 -29.05 -18.12 14.69
N VAL A 129 -29.56 -17.03 14.12
CA VAL A 129 -29.73 -16.87 12.66
C VAL A 129 -28.40 -17.11 11.92
N ALA A 130 -27.27 -16.76 12.53
CA ALA A 130 -25.94 -17.00 11.97
C ALA A 130 -25.44 -18.45 12.18
N SER A 131 -25.78 -19.12 13.29
CA SER A 131 -25.28 -20.48 13.60
C SER A 131 -26.12 -21.62 13.05
N VAL A 132 -27.41 -21.41 12.80
CA VAL A 132 -28.32 -22.43 12.23
C VAL A 132 -27.81 -23.03 10.91
N PRO A 133 -27.43 -22.25 9.88
CA PRO A 133 -26.93 -22.83 8.63
C PRO A 133 -25.64 -23.63 8.84
N HIS A 134 -24.73 -23.17 9.69
CA HIS A 134 -23.50 -23.89 10.02
C HIS A 134 -23.76 -25.20 10.78
N SER A 135 -24.76 -25.22 11.67
CA SER A 135 -25.15 -26.42 12.43
C SER A 135 -25.72 -27.50 11.51
N ILE A 136 -26.58 -27.12 10.55
CA ILE A 136 -27.18 -28.04 9.57
C ILE A 136 -26.10 -28.63 8.66
N VAL A 137 -25.17 -27.80 8.17
CA VAL A 137 -24.07 -28.24 7.30
C VAL A 137 -23.14 -29.20 8.04
N ASN A 138 -22.80 -28.93 9.29
CA ASN A 138 -21.96 -29.83 10.09
C ASN A 138 -22.67 -31.16 10.36
N GLY A 139 -23.96 -31.14 10.67
CA GLY A 139 -24.77 -32.36 10.79
C GLY A 139 -24.75 -33.19 9.50
N LEU A 140 -24.94 -32.55 8.35
CA LEU A 140 -24.88 -33.22 7.04
C LEU A 140 -23.48 -33.79 6.76
N LYS A 141 -22.40 -33.04 7.05
CA LYS A 141 -21.03 -33.52 6.89
C LYS A 141 -20.74 -34.77 7.74
N ASN A 142 -21.20 -34.79 8.99
CA ASN A 142 -21.03 -35.96 9.86
C ASN A 142 -21.78 -37.18 9.31
N LEU A 143 -22.99 -37.00 8.79
CA LEU A 143 -23.76 -38.09 8.16
C LEU A 143 -23.10 -38.59 6.86
N ILE A 144 -22.56 -37.69 6.04
CA ILE A 144 -21.80 -38.06 4.83
C ILE A 144 -20.53 -38.84 5.22
N ALA A 145 -19.79 -38.39 6.22
CA ALA A 145 -18.59 -39.07 6.68
C ALA A 145 -18.88 -40.51 7.15
N VAL A 146 -19.96 -40.71 7.90
CA VAL A 146 -20.39 -42.06 8.33
C VAL A 146 -20.78 -42.92 7.14
N ALA A 147 -21.55 -42.40 6.18
CA ALA A 147 -22.00 -43.18 5.02
C ALA A 147 -20.92 -43.48 3.97
N VAL A 148 -19.85 -42.68 3.92
CA VAL A 148 -18.66 -43.00 3.15
C VAL A 148 -17.94 -44.20 3.75
N GLU A 149 -17.83 -44.28 5.09
CA GLU A 149 -17.16 -45.39 5.78
C GLU A 149 -17.99 -46.68 5.82
N THR A 150 -19.32 -46.58 5.96
CA THR A 150 -20.21 -47.75 6.12
C THR A 150 -20.84 -48.23 4.81
N ASP A 151 -20.41 -47.71 3.66
CA ASP A 151 -20.94 -48.03 2.32
C ASP A 151 -22.45 -47.85 2.13
N ILE A 152 -23.12 -47.10 3.01
CA ILE A 152 -24.55 -46.80 2.91
C ILE A 152 -24.75 -45.75 1.81
N SER A 153 -25.69 -46.00 0.91
CA SER A 153 -26.04 -45.11 -0.21
C SER A 153 -27.18 -44.17 0.17
N PHE A 154 -26.99 -42.87 -0.02
CA PHE A 154 -28.05 -41.86 0.00
C PHE A 154 -27.79 -40.80 -1.08
N PRO A 155 -28.82 -40.09 -1.60
CA PRO A 155 -28.65 -39.18 -2.73
C PRO A 155 -27.54 -38.12 -2.56
N ALA A 156 -27.36 -37.59 -1.35
CA ALA A 156 -26.29 -36.65 -1.00
C ALA A 156 -24.91 -37.30 -0.72
N ALA A 157 -24.83 -38.62 -0.48
CA ALA A 157 -23.57 -39.37 -0.31
C ALA A 157 -23.05 -39.89 -1.64
N GLU A 158 -23.93 -40.19 -2.60
CA GLU A 158 -23.53 -40.58 -3.95
C GLU A 158 -22.69 -39.48 -4.61
N MET A 159 -23.13 -38.21 -4.52
CA MET A 159 -22.35 -37.07 -5.03
C MET A 159 -20.97 -36.95 -4.36
N ALA A 160 -20.88 -37.23 -3.05
CA ALA A 160 -19.59 -37.20 -2.34
C ALA A 160 -18.68 -38.38 -2.73
N LYS A 161 -19.25 -39.58 -2.93
CA LYS A 161 -18.55 -40.77 -3.40
C LYS A 161 -18.05 -40.62 -4.85
N GLU A 162 -18.82 -39.98 -5.73
CA GLU A 162 -18.40 -39.66 -7.10
C GLU A 162 -17.23 -38.67 -7.13
N CYS A 163 -17.27 -37.60 -6.33
CA CYS A 163 -16.14 -36.67 -6.20
C CYS A 163 -14.87 -37.37 -5.67
N LEU A 164 -15.01 -38.26 -4.67
CA LEU A 164 -13.90 -39.04 -4.13
C LEU A 164 -13.30 -40.01 -5.17
N LYS A 165 -14.14 -40.66 -5.99
CA LYS A 165 -13.69 -41.56 -7.08
C LYS A 165 -13.01 -40.81 -8.23
N SER A 166 -13.37 -39.55 -8.50
CA SER A 166 -12.72 -38.76 -9.56
C SER A 166 -11.35 -38.19 -9.18
N LEU A 167 -11.01 -38.20 -7.89
CA LEU A 167 -9.77 -37.65 -7.36
C LEU A 167 -8.64 -38.69 -7.27
N HIS A 168 -8.97 -39.97 -7.44
CA HIS A 168 -8.04 -41.11 -7.54
C HIS A 168 -7.88 -41.50 -9.01
#